data_AF-A0A0V0H803-F1
#
_entry.id   AF-A0A0V0H803-F1
#
_cell.length_a   1.000
_cell.length_b   1.000
_cell.length_c   1.000
_cell.angle_alpha   90.00
_cell.angle_beta   90.00
_cell.angle_gamma   90.00
#
_symmetry.space_group_name_H-M   'P 1'
#
loop_
_entity.id
_entity.type
_entity.pdbx_description
1 polymer ?
#
loop_
_entity_poly.entity_id
_entity_poly.type
_entity_poly.pdbx_seq_one_letter_code
_entity_poly.pdbx_strand_id
1 'polypeptide(L)' 'MPKEWRWSTMVQLYKNKGDIQNHNNYRCIKLLSHIRKVWERVMQMRVKRVCPFSRTSSISCWGNQLQKSFIL' A
#
# COMPACT_ATOMS: atom_id res chain seq x y z
N MET A 1 -11.25 -2.49 11.88
CA MET A 1 -10.49 -2.83 10.65
C MET A 1 -11.04 -4.15 10.12
N PRO A 2 -11.49 -4.21 8.85
CA PRO A 2 -12.06 -5.42 8.27
C PRO A 2 -11.05 -6.57 8.30
N LYS A 3 -11.47 -7.80 8.62
CA LYS A 3 -10.57 -8.97 8.69
C LYS A 3 -9.95 -9.27 7.33
N GLU A 4 -10.68 -8.97 6.27
CA GLU A 4 -10.31 -9.16 4.87
C GLU A 4 -9.05 -8.37 4.49
N TRP A 5 -8.77 -7.26 5.20
CA TRP A 5 -7.57 -6.45 4.99
C TRP A 5 -6.31 -7.05 5.65
N ARG A 6 -6.44 -8.16 6.39
CA ARG A 6 -5.29 -8.90 6.93
C ARG A 6 -4.68 -9.84 5.89
N TRP A 7 -5.42 -10.21 4.85
CA TRP A 7 -4.93 -11.10 3.79
C TRP A 7 -4.61 -10.30 2.53
N SER A 8 -3.39 -10.44 2.01
CA SER A 8 -2.97 -9.81 0.76
C SER A 8 -2.65 -10.85 -0.29
N THR A 9 -3.26 -10.73 -1.46
CA THR A 9 -2.88 -11.54 -2.62
C THR A 9 -1.56 -11.02 -3.19
N MET A 10 -0.59 -11.93 -3.34
CA MET A 10 0.66 -11.68 -4.06
C MET A 10 0.56 -12.29 -5.45
N VAL A 11 0.80 -11.47 -6.48
CA VAL A 11 0.86 -11.93 -7.87
C VAL A 11 2.31 -11.83 -8.33
N GLN A 12 2.83 -12.91 -8.88
CA GLN A 12 4.15 -12.93 -9.51
C GLN A 12 4.00 -12.49 -10.97
N LEU A 13 4.68 -11.41 -11.35
CA LEU A 13 4.75 -10.96 -12.74
C LEU A 13 6.09 -11.37 -13.34
N TYR A 14 6.00 -12.05 -14.48
CA TYR A 14 7.17 -12.48 -15.24
C TYR A 14 7.80 -11.27 -15.97
N LYS A 15 9.11 -11.08 -15.81
CA LYS A 15 9.84 -9.95 -16.42
C LYS A 15 10.26 -10.19 -17.88
N ASN A 16 9.91 -11.34 -18.45
CA ASN A 16 10.24 -11.71 -19.84
C ASN A 16 11.75 -11.68 -20.16
N LYS A 17 12.62 -12.08 -19.22
CA LYS A 17 14.08 -12.05 -19.40
C LYS A 17 14.77 -13.40 -19.12
N GLY A 18 15.26 -14.11 -20.13
CA GLY A 18 15.95 -15.40 -19.91
C GLY A 18 14.99 -16.50 -19.43
N ASP A 19 15.52 -17.54 -18.80
CA ASP A 19 14.75 -18.77 -18.53
C ASP A 19 13.53 -18.58 -17.61
N ILE A 20 12.45 -19.29 -17.97
CA ILE A 20 11.15 -19.29 -17.26
C ILE A 20 11.29 -19.89 -15.84
N GLN A 21 12.26 -20.77 -15.63
CA GLN A 21 12.51 -21.46 -14.36
C GLN A 21 13.31 -20.63 -13.34
N ASN A 22 13.92 -19.51 -13.76
CA ASN A 22 14.70 -18.69 -12.85
C ASN A 22 13.78 -17.82 -11.97
N HIS A 23 13.72 -18.12 -10.67
CA HIS A 23 12.89 -17.38 -9.70
C HIS A 23 13.21 -15.87 -9.65
N ASN A 24 14.46 -15.48 -9.96
CA ASN A 24 14.86 -14.06 -9.97
C ASN A 24 14.17 -13.25 -11.10
N ASN A 25 13.60 -13.96 -12.07
CA ASN A 25 12.92 -13.39 -13.22
C ASN A 25 11.46 -12.99 -12.96
N TYR A 26 10.95 -13.30 -11.78
CA TYR A 26 9.62 -12.88 -11.33
C TYR A 26 9.73 -11.65 -10.43
N ARG A 27 8.67 -10.84 -10.42
CA ARG A 27 8.49 -9.68 -9.55
C ARG A 27 7.18 -9.86 -8.79
N CYS A 28 7.24 -9.94 -7.48
CA CYS A 28 6.03 -10.03 -6.66
C CYS A 28 5.40 -8.65 -6.49
N ILE A 29 4.13 -8.53 -6.86
CA ILE A 29 3.29 -7.37 -6.57
C ILE A 29 2.28 -7.75 -5.49
N LYS A 30 2.25 -6.97 -4.40
CA LYS A 30 1.27 -7.11 -3.32
C LYS A 30 0.06 -6.22 -3.63
N LEU A 31 -1.05 -6.79 -4.10
CA LEU A 31 -2.25 -6.03 -4.50
C LEU A 31 -2.80 -5.13 -3.39
N LEU A 32 -2.86 -5.66 -2.17
CA LEU A 32 -3.44 -4.96 -1.03
C LEU A 32 -2.62 -3.73 -0.61
N SER A 33 -1.28 -3.75 -0.78
CA SER A 33 -0.44 -2.60 -0.43
C SER A 33 -0.64 -1.45 -1.43
N HIS A 34 -0.90 -1.75 -2.69
CA HIS A 34 -1.22 -0.74 -3.71
C HIS A 34 -2.59 -0.12 -3.47
N ILE A 35 -3.61 -0.93 -3.21
CA ILE A 35 -4.97 -0.45 -2.90
C ILE A 35 -4.94 0.44 -1.65
N ARG A 36 -4.20 0.03 -0.61
CA ARG A 36 -4.04 0.81 0.62
C ARG A 36 -3.44 2.19 0.37
N LYS A 37 -2.37 2.29 -0.45
CA LYS A 37 -1.75 3.58 -0.81
C LYS A 37 -2.72 4.53 -1.52
N VAL A 38 -3.52 3.99 -2.44
CA VAL A 38 -4.55 4.79 -3.14
C VAL A 38 -5.63 5.22 -2.16
N TRP A 39 -6.09 4.30 -1.32
CA TRP A 39 -7.11 4.57 -0.31
C TRP A 39 -6.67 5.64 0.70
N GLU A 40 -5.42 5.59 1.18
CA GLU A 40 -4.84 6.61 2.06
C GLU A 40 -4.86 7.99 1.43
N ARG A 41 -4.50 8.12 0.14
CA ARG A 41 -4.57 9.40 -0.58
C ARG A 41 -6.01 9.92 -0.69
N VAL A 42 -6.96 9.05 -1.03
CA VAL A 42 -8.38 9.43 -1.13
C VAL A 42 -8.93 9.86 0.23
N MET A 43 -8.63 9.12 1.29
CA MET A 43 -9.04 9.47 2.65
C MET A 43 -8.43 10.79 3.09
N GLN A 44 -7.14 11.01 2.86
CA GLN A 44 -6.48 12.28 3.17
C GLN A 44 -7.14 13.45 2.43
N MET A 45 -7.47 13.30 1.14
CA MET A 45 -8.17 14.34 0.38
C MET A 45 -9.57 14.62 0.94
N ARG A 46 -10.34 13.60 1.28
CA ARG A 46 -11.69 13.76 1.86
C ARG A 46 -11.64 14.43 3.23
N VAL A 47 -10.73 13.98 4.10
CA VAL A 47 -10.57 14.55 5.45
C VAL A 47 -10.12 16.01 5.37
N LYS A 48 -9.20 16.36 4.46
CA LYS A 48 -8.79 17.76 4.23
C LYS A 48 -9.93 18.66 3.76
N ARG A 49 -10.87 18.14 2.97
CA ARG A 49 -12.06 18.90 2.53
C ARG A 49 -13.04 19.16 3.68
N VAL A 50 -13.22 18.21 4.59
CA VAL A 50 -14.18 18.31 5.69
C VAL A 50 -13.59 19.07 6.88
N CYS A 51 -12.29 18.96 7.15
CA CYS A 51 -11.61 19.60 8.27
C CYS A 51 -10.34 20.34 7.80
N PRO A 52 -10.44 21.62 7.42
CA PRO A 52 -9.32 22.35 6.81
C PRO A 52 -8.23 22.83 7.78
N PHE A 53 -8.42 22.81 9.12
CA PHE A 53 -7.53 23.59 10.01
C PHE A 53 -6.88 22.90 11.22
N SER A 54 -7.48 21.90 11.90
CA SER A 54 -7.02 21.60 13.28
C SER A 54 -6.46 20.20 13.58
N ARG A 55 -6.37 19.25 12.64
CA ARG A 55 -5.93 17.86 12.97
C ARG A 55 -5.13 17.12 11.90
N THR A 56 -4.72 17.79 10.83
CA THR A 56 -4.06 17.12 9.69
C THR A 56 -2.60 16.76 9.95
N SER A 57 -1.93 17.44 10.87
CA SER A 57 -0.51 17.19 11.21
C SER A 57 -0.29 15.80 11.83
N SER A 58 -1.26 15.28 12.59
CA SER A 58 -1.17 13.92 13.15
C SER A 58 -1.43 12.82 12.11
N ILE A 59 -2.36 13.00 11.17
CA ILE A 59 -2.66 11.95 10.16
C ILE A 59 -1.48 11.74 9.20
N SER A 60 -0.76 12.80 8.82
CA SER A 60 0.48 12.67 8.04
C SER A 60 1.59 11.96 8.83
N CYS A 61 1.64 12.13 10.15
CA CYS A 61 2.63 11.49 11.02
C CYS A 61 2.33 9.99 11.21
N TRP A 62 1.06 9.61 11.35
CA TRP A 62 0.61 8.22 11.49
C TRP A 62 0.70 7.41 10.18
N GLY A 63 0.42 8.03 9.02
CA GLY A 63 0.52 7.37 7.72
C GLY A 63 1.94 6.92 7.37
N ASN A 64 2.95 7.71 7.75
CA ASN A 64 4.36 7.37 7.54
C ASN A 64 4.89 6.29 8.50
N GLN A 65 4.26 6.11 9.66
CA GLN A 65 4.62 5.07 10.64
C GLN A 65 4.13 3.69 10.17
N LEU A 66 2.89 3.59 9.67
CA LEU A 66 2.29 2.33 9.20
C LEU A 66 2.90 1.80 7.88
N GLN A 67 3.42 2.68 7.01
CA GLN A 67 4.15 2.24 5.81
C GLN A 67 5.49 1.56 6.13
N LYS A 68 6.16 1.94 7.23
CA LYS A 68 7.45 1.33 7.61
C LYS A 68 7.27 -0.06 8.21
N SER A 69 6.17 -0.29 8.93
CA SER A 69 5.87 -1.60 9.56
C SER A 69 5.38 -2.69 8.60
N PHE A 70 5.06 -2.36 7.34
CA PHE A 70 4.57 -3.32 6.33
C PHE A 70 5.60 -3.64 5.23
N ILE A 71 6.78 -3.03 5.29
CA ILE A 71 7.92 -3.26 4.38
C ILE A 71 9.03 -4.11 5.04
N LEU A 72 8.95 -4.41 6.33
CA LEU A 72 9.74 -5.47 6.99
C LEU A 72 8.91 -6.75 7.09
#